data_AF-A0A9D6QZ52-F1
#
_entry.id   AF-A0A9D6QZ52-F1
#
_cell.length_a   1.000
_cell.length_b   1.000
_cell.length_c   1.000
_cell.angle_alpha   90.00
_cell.angle_beta   90.00
_cell.angle_gamma   90.00
#
_symmetry.space_group_name_H-M   'P 1'
#
loop_
_entity.id
_entity.type
_entity.pdbx_description
1 polymer ?
#
loop_
_entity_poly.entity_id
_entity_poly.type
_entity_poly.pdbx_seq_one_letter_code
_entity_poly.pdbx_strand_id
1 'polypeptide(L)' 'MEPEPKRDLSEPADTTDTGGFLADFWLFLRHNKKWWLTPIIVLLLGLGVLIVWGGSGAAPFIYSVF' A
#
# COMPACT_ATOMS: atom_id res chain seq x y z
N MET A 1 13.59 -14.65 -52.60
CA MET A 1 12.54 -14.75 -51.56
C MET A 1 13.18 -14.23 -50.29
N GLU A 2 12.94 -12.96 -49.99
CA GLU A 2 13.41 -12.32 -48.76
C GLU A 2 12.52 -12.85 -47.62
N PRO A 3 13.08 -13.32 -46.49
CA PRO A 3 12.25 -13.80 -45.40
C PRO A 3 11.54 -12.61 -44.74
N GLU A 4 10.20 -12.67 -44.73
CA GLU A 4 9.33 -11.69 -44.07
C GLU A 4 9.79 -11.44 -42.61
N PRO A 5 9.80 -10.18 -42.14
CA PRO A 5 10.12 -9.88 -40.75
C PRO A 5 8.99 -10.41 -39.87
N LYS A 6 9.23 -11.57 -39.27
CA LYS A 6 8.37 -12.17 -38.26
C LYS A 6 8.29 -11.18 -37.09
N ARG A 7 7.25 -10.36 -37.09
CA ARG A 7 6.83 -9.58 -35.91
C ARG A 7 6.41 -10.60 -34.88
N ASP A 8 7.37 -10.94 -34.03
CA ASP A 8 7.23 -11.89 -32.96
C ASP A 8 6.27 -11.28 -31.94
N LEU A 9 4.99 -11.60 -32.11
CA LEU A 9 3.89 -11.17 -31.24
C LEU A 9 4.01 -11.79 -29.83
N SER A 10 5.14 -12.45 -29.55
CA SER A 10 5.51 -13.08 -28.30
C SER A 10 6.41 -12.21 -27.44
N GLU A 11 6.57 -10.90 -27.72
CA GLU A 11 7.06 -9.97 -26.70
C GLU A 11 6.14 -10.13 -25.48
N PRO A 12 6.59 -10.78 -24.39
CA PRO A 12 5.85 -10.72 -23.16
C PRO A 12 5.89 -9.25 -22.82
N ALA A 13 4.72 -8.60 -22.78
CA ALA A 13 4.60 -7.27 -22.19
C ALA A 13 5.44 -7.32 -20.92
N ASP A 14 6.50 -6.51 -20.89
CA ASP A 14 7.52 -6.52 -19.86
C ASP A 14 6.82 -6.14 -18.55
N THR A 15 6.21 -7.12 -17.85
CA THR A 15 5.55 -6.97 -16.54
C THR A 15 6.63 -6.87 -15.46
N THR A 16 7.69 -6.15 -15.76
CA THR A 16 8.81 -5.85 -14.89
C THR A 16 8.49 -4.60 -14.08
N ASP A 17 7.27 -4.55 -13.54
CA ASP A 17 6.96 -3.76 -12.36
C ASP A 17 7.63 -4.48 -11.18
N THR A 18 8.96 -4.34 -11.09
CA THR A 18 9.82 -5.03 -10.11
C THR A 18 9.57 -4.52 -8.68
N GLY A 19 8.74 -3.50 -8.52
CA GLY A 19 8.17 -3.11 -7.24
C GLY A 19 6.93 -3.94 -6.96
N GLY A 20 7.06 -5.12 -6.34
CA GLY A 20 5.89 -5.93 -5.98
C GLY A 20 4.78 -5.11 -5.29
N PHE A 21 3.52 -5.53 -5.38
CA PHE A 21 2.29 -4.81 -4.99
C PHE A 21 2.39 -3.76 -3.86
N LEU A 22 3.13 -4.04 -2.79
CA LEU A 22 3.38 -3.10 -1.68
C LEU A 22 4.16 -1.84 -2.11
N ALA A 23 5.12 -1.96 -3.01
CA ALA A 23 5.93 -0.85 -3.53
C ALA A 23 5.11 0.04 -4.47
N ASP A 24 4.28 -0.53 -5.34
CA ASP A 24 3.35 0.23 -6.18
C ASP A 24 2.29 0.94 -5.33
N PHE A 25 1.77 0.26 -4.31
CA PHE A 25 0.87 0.87 -3.33
C PHE A 25 1.55 2.02 -2.56
N TRP A 26 2.83 1.85 -2.17
CA TRP A 26 3.60 2.89 -1.50
C TRP A 26 3.87 4.10 -2.42
N LEU A 27 4.12 3.86 -3.70
CA LEU A 27 4.27 4.91 -4.71
C LEU A 27 2.96 5.67 -4.91
N PHE A 28 1.83 4.97 -4.96
CA PHE A 28 0.49 5.55 -5.04
C PHE A 28 0.14 6.39 -3.79
N LEU A 29 0.44 5.87 -2.60
CA LEU A 29 0.30 6.61 -1.34
C LEU A 29 1.16 7.87 -1.30
N ARG A 30 2.40 7.80 -1.82
CA ARG A 30 3.30 8.94 -1.93
C ARG A 30 2.79 10.01 -2.90
N HIS A 31 2.11 9.60 -3.97
CA HIS A 31 1.53 10.50 -4.98
C HIS A 31 0.30 11.27 -4.44
N ASN A 32 -0.45 10.66 -3.52
CA ASN A 32 -1.56 11.32 -2.84
C ASN A 32 -1.00 12.23 -1.72
N LYS A 33 -1.26 13.54 -1.79
CA LYS A 33 -0.64 14.58 -0.94
C LYS A 33 -0.59 14.17 0.53
N LYS A 34 0.62 13.83 0.98
CA LYS A 34 0.97 13.29 2.31
C LYS A 34 0.33 14.02 3.49
N TRP A 35 0.00 15.30 3.36
CA TRP A 35 -0.61 16.11 4.42
C TRP A 35 -1.94 15.56 4.94
N TRP A 36 -2.75 14.91 4.09
CA TRP A 36 -4.04 14.36 4.52
C TRP A 36 -3.94 12.91 5.03
N LEU A 37 -2.99 12.14 4.51
CA LEU A 37 -2.77 10.75 4.91
C LEU A 37 -1.99 10.63 6.22
N THR A 38 -1.06 11.56 6.47
CA THR A 38 -0.25 11.62 7.69
C THR A 38 -1.10 11.55 8.96
N PRO A 39 -2.15 12.37 9.17
CA PRO A 39 -2.96 12.29 10.39
C PRO A 39 -3.65 10.93 10.57
N ILE A 40 -4.11 10.30 9.48
CA ILE A 40 -4.76 8.98 9.51
C ILE A 40 -3.76 7.90 9.92
N ILE A 41 -2.57 7.90 9.32
CA ILE A 41 -1.51 6.93 9.64
C ILE A 41 -1.03 7.10 11.09
N VAL A 42 -0.87 8.33 11.56
CA VAL A 42 -0.45 8.62 12.94
C VAL A 42 -1.49 8.10 13.94
N LEU A 43 -2.78 8.28 13.67
CA LEU A 43 -3.86 7.73 14.49
C LEU A 43 -3.85 6.19 14.50
N LEU A 44 -3.73 5.55 13.34
CA LEU A 44 -3.68 4.09 13.24
C LEU A 44 -2.47 3.49 13.96
N LEU A 45 -1.29 4.10 13.82
CA LEU A 45 -0.09 3.67 14.54
C LEU A 45 -0.23 3.92 16.05
N GLY A 46 -0.76 5.07 16.46
CA GLY A 46 -1.00 5.37 17.87
C GLY A 46 -1.95 4.37 18.52
N LEU A 47 -3.04 4.03 17.84
CA LEU A 47 -3.97 2.99 18.27
C LEU A 47 -3.32 1.61 18.31
N GLY A 48 -2.54 1.24 17.29
CA GLY A 48 -1.81 -0.03 17.25
C GLY A 48 -0.82 -0.15 18.40
N VAL A 49 -0.05 0.90 18.69
CA VAL A 49 0.85 0.96 19.85
C VAL A 49 0.07 0.82 21.15
N LEU A 50 -1.05 1.52 21.30
CA LEU A 50 -1.88 1.43 22.50
C LEU A 50 -2.46 0.02 22.71
N ILE A 51 -2.83 -0.66 21.63
CA ILE A 51 -3.32 -2.05 21.66
C ILE A 51 -2.21 -3.02 22.09
N VAL A 52 -1.00 -2.87 21.51
CA VAL A 52 0.13 -3.74 21.85
C VAL A 52 0.62 -3.49 23.28
N TRP A 53 0.59 -2.24 23.72
CA TRP A 53 1.10 -1.85 25.04
C TRP A 53 0.07 -2.06 26.16
N GLY A 54 -1.21 -1.87 25.88
CA GLY A 54 -2.30 -2.12 26.80
C GLY A 54 -2.91 -3.50 26.56
N GLY A 55 -2.31 -4.55 27.13
CA GLY A 55 -2.66 -5.97 26.91
C GLY A 55 -4.14 -6.41 27.02
N SER A 56 -5.06 -5.52 27.42
CA SER A 56 -6.52 -5.63 27.22
C SER A 56 -7.24 -4.28 27.41
N GLY A 57 -6.51 -3.15 27.44
CA GLY A 57 -6.96 -1.88 28.05
C GLY A 57 -7.43 -0.80 27.07
N ALA A 58 -7.30 -1.02 25.76
CA ALA A 58 -7.76 -0.08 24.73
C ALA A 58 -9.26 -0.22 24.41
N ALA A 59 -9.87 -1.34 24.82
CA ALA A 59 -11.29 -1.63 24.63
C ALA A 59 -12.29 -0.56 25.14
N PRO A 60 -12.06 0.15 26.27
CA PRO A 60 -13.04 1.11 26.79
C PRO A 60 -13.22 2.33 25.88
N PHE A 61 -12.21 2.74 25.12
CA PHE A 61 -12.26 3.98 24.32
C PHE A 61 -12.96 3.82 22.98
N ILE A 62 -13.04 2.60 22.46
CA ILE A 62 -13.79 2.28 21.23
C ILE A 62 -15.29 2.13 21.53
N TYR A 63 -15.64 1.75 22.77
CA TYR A 63 -17.01 1.44 23.18
C TYR A 63 -17.66 2.42 24.17
N SER A 64 -16.92 3.35 24.82
CA SER A 64 -17.51 4.28 25.80
C SER A 64 -18.38 5.39 25.19
N VAL A 65 -18.52 5.45 23.87
CA VAL A 65 -19.38 6.42 23.16
C VAL A 65 -20.82 5.90 23.00
N PHE A 66 -21.11 4.68 23.48
CA PHE A 66 -22.45 4.09 23.51
C PHE A 66 -22.84 3.60 24.91
#